data_AF-A0A3P2RFG8-F1
#
_entry.id   AF-A0A3P2RFG8-F1
#
_cell.length_a   1.000
_cell.length_b   1.000
_cell.length_c   1.000
_cell.angle_alpha   90.00
_cell.angle_beta   90.00
_cell.angle_gamma   90.00
#
_symmetry.space_group_name_H-M   'P 1'
#
loop_
_entity.id
_entity.type
_entity.pdbx_description
1 polymer ?
#
loop_
_entity_poly.entity_id
_entity_poly.type
_entity_poly.pdbx_seq_one_letter_code
_entity_poly.pdbx_strand_id
1 'polypeptide(L)' 'MKIKPTQEQIDKATLIMEIINESQERYLSQHQLPYNYFDDDTDKQIVAALLARNRQRLTIRINNDNTVEWF' A
#
# COMPACT_ATOMS: atom_id res chain seq x y z
N MET A 1 -3.85 8.29 -18.97
CA MET A 1 -3.67 9.50 -18.13
C MET A 1 -2.53 9.24 -17.16
N LYS A 2 -1.54 10.13 -17.05
CA LYS A 2 -0.54 10.09 -15.97
C LYS A 2 -1.17 10.80 -14.78
N ILE A 3 -1.92 10.08 -13.95
CA ILE A 3 -2.51 10.66 -12.73
C ILE A 3 -1.32 11.00 -11.82
N LYS A 4 -1.19 12.28 -11.46
CA LYS A 4 -0.20 12.72 -10.48
C LYS A 4 -0.78 12.43 -9.10
N PRO A 5 -0.08 11.68 -8.22
CA PRO A 5 -0.57 11.41 -6.88
C PRO A 5 -0.71 12.71 -6.09
N THR A 6 -1.72 12.76 -5.22
CA THR A 6 -1.85 13.82 -4.21
C THR A 6 -0.84 13.63 -3.08
N GLN A 7 -0.62 14.65 -2.26
CA GLN A 7 0.24 14.51 -1.07
C GLN A 7 -0.33 13.48 -0.09
N GLU A 8 -1.64 13.48 0.12
CA GLU A 8 -2.32 12.49 0.97
C GLU A 8 -2.07 11.05 0.50
N GLN A 9 -2.08 10.79 -0.81
CA GLN A 9 -1.76 9.47 -1.38
C GLN A 9 -0.32 9.06 -1.13
N ILE A 10 0.61 10.02 -1.17
CA ILE A 10 2.03 9.79 -0.86
C ILE A 10 2.20 9.48 0.63
N ASP A 11 1.50 10.21 1.49
CA ASP A 11 1.56 10.02 2.94
C ASP A 11 0.97 8.66 3.34
N LYS A 12 -0.17 8.28 2.76
CA LYS A 12 -0.78 6.94 2.91
C LYS A 12 0.19 5.84 2.47
N ALA A 13 0.81 5.99 1.30
CA ALA A 13 1.80 5.03 0.80
C ALA A 13 3.03 4.94 1.72
N THR A 14 3.49 6.06 2.27
CA THR A 14 4.64 6.08 3.21
C THR A 14 4.31 5.31 4.48
N LEU A 15 3.14 5.57 5.08
CA LEU A 15 2.68 4.84 6.26
C LEU A 15 2.53 3.33 6.01
N ILE A 16 1.89 2.94 4.90
CA ILE A 16 1.70 1.52 4.57
C ILE A 16 3.06 0.84 4.32
N MET A 17 4.02 1.55 3.74
CA MET A 17 5.37 1.04 3.53
C MET A 17 6.09 0.76 4.86
N GLU A 18 5.93 1.61 5.87
CA GLU A 18 6.45 1.35 7.22
C GLU A 18 5.85 0.09 7.83
N ILE A 19 4.53 -0.08 7.72
CA ILE A 19 3.82 -1.28 8.19
C ILE A 19 4.33 -2.54 7.48
N ILE A 20 4.55 -2.47 6.16
CA ILE A 20 5.12 -3.59 5.38
C ILE A 20 6.53 -3.92 5.87
N ASN A 21 7.38 -2.92 6.11
CA ASN A 21 8.73 -3.12 6.61
C ASN A 21 8.71 -3.86 7.97
N GLU A 22 7.93 -3.36 8.93
CA GLU A 22 7.79 -3.98 10.27
C GLU A 22 7.23 -5.40 10.20
N SER A 23 6.26 -5.63 9.31
CA SER A 23 5.65 -6.95 9.13
C SER A 23 6.61 -7.95 8.51
N GLN A 24 7.51 -7.50 7.63
CA GLN A 24 8.53 -8.35 7.03
C GLN A 24 9.64 -8.74 8.01
N GLU A 25 9.99 -7.89 8.98
CA GLU A 25 10.87 -8.30 10.09
C GLU A 25 10.30 -9.47 10.88
N ARG A 26 8.98 -9.66 10.82
CA ARG A 26 8.25 -10.78 11.42
C ARG A 26 7.94 -11.91 10.42
N TYR A 27 8.54 -11.87 9.23
CA TYR A 27 8.34 -12.86 8.15
C TYR A 27 6.89 -13.00 7.67
N LEU A 28 6.09 -11.93 7.76
CA LEU A 28 4.73 -11.91 7.23
C LEU A 28 4.74 -11.55 5.73
N SER A 29 3.73 -12.06 5.00
CA SER A 29 3.45 -11.71 3.59
C SER A 29 2.20 -10.84 3.43
N GLN A 30 1.53 -10.54 4.54
CA GLN A 30 0.31 -9.73 4.55
C GLN A 30 0.14 -8.99 5.88
N HIS A 31 -0.59 -7.89 5.85
CA HIS A 31 -0.99 -7.13 7.03
C HIS A 31 -2.43 -6.64 6.89
N GLN A 32 -3.25 -6.88 7.91
CA GLN A 32 -4.60 -6.33 7.98
C GLN A 32 -4.52 -4.90 8.50
N LEU A 33 -4.94 -3.93 7.69
CA LEU A 33 -4.99 -2.54 8.14
C LEU A 33 -6.11 -2.37 9.18
N PRO A 34 -5.87 -1.60 10.26
CA PRO A 34 -6.82 -1.44 11.37
C PRO A 34 -8.06 -0.61 11.01
N TYR A 35 -7.99 0.19 9.95
CA TYR A 35 -9.09 0.99 9.42
C TYR A 35 -8.98 1.09 7.90
N ASN A 36 -10.05 1.52 7.24
CA ASN A 36 -9.98 1.82 5.80
C ASN A 36 -9.26 3.15 5.60
N TYR A 37 -8.08 3.10 4.99
CA TYR A 37 -7.27 4.30 4.67
C TYR A 37 -7.64 4.92 3.32
N PHE A 38 -8.48 4.25 2.53
CA PHE A 38 -8.71 4.60 1.13
C PHE A 38 -10.11 5.17 0.92
N ASP A 39 -10.17 6.29 0.21
CA ASP A 39 -11.41 7.01 -0.05
C ASP A 39 -12.21 6.33 -1.17
N ASP A 40 -11.53 5.76 -2.17
CA ASP A 40 -12.12 5.03 -3.29
C ASP A 40 -11.14 3.99 -3.90
N ASP A 41 -11.60 3.24 -4.90
CA ASP A 41 -10.78 2.23 -5.58
C ASP A 41 -9.64 2.84 -6.44
N THR A 42 -9.78 4.08 -6.89
CA THR A 42 -8.72 4.78 -7.62
C THR A 42 -7.59 5.14 -6.66
N ASP A 43 -7.92 5.59 -5.46
CA ASP A 43 -6.99 5.88 -4.37
C ASP A 43 -6.18 4.63 -4.00
N LYS A 44 -6.86 3.49 -3.82
CA LYS A 44 -6.21 2.18 -3.61
C LYS A 44 -5.21 1.85 -4.71
N GLN A 45 -5.59 2.02 -5.98
CA GLN A 45 -4.72 1.71 -7.11
C GLN A 45 -3.50 2.64 -7.18
N ILE A 46 -3.67 3.94 -6.90
CA ILE A 46 -2.57 4.90 -6.89
C ILE A 46 -1.60 4.57 -5.75
N VAL A 47 -2.10 4.29 -4.55
CA VAL A 47 -1.27 3.92 -3.40
C VAL A 47 -0.53 2.60 -3.66
N ALA A 48 -1.20 1.57 -4.19
CA ALA A 48 -0.55 0.31 -4.57
C ALA A 48 0.57 0.53 -5.59
N ALA A 49 0.33 1.38 -6.61
CA ALA A 49 1.33 1.71 -7.62
C ALA A 49 2.52 2.49 -7.03
N LEU A 50 2.30 3.39 -6.07
CA LEU A 50 3.36 4.09 -5.35
C LEU A 50 4.22 3.12 -4.54
N LEU A 51 3.59 2.21 -3.81
CA LEU A 51 4.28 1.19 -3.01
C LEU A 51 5.15 0.27 -3.91
N ALA A 52 4.60 -0.20 -5.03
CA ALA A 52 5.33 -1.02 -6.00
C ALA A 52 6.52 -0.29 -6.65
N ARG A 53 6.43 1.04 -6.84
CA ARG A 53 7.58 1.84 -7.31
C ARG A 53 8.68 1.96 -6.28
N ASN A 54 8.32 2.12 -5.00
CA ASN A 54 9.29 2.23 -3.91
C ASN A 54 10.03 0.92 -3.65
N ARG A 55 9.43 -0.23 -3.97
CA ARG A 55 10.10 -1.53 -3.92
C ARG A 55 10.07 -2.22 -5.28
N GLN A 56 11.12 -2.03 -6.06
CA GLN A 56 11.27 -2.52 -7.44
C GLN A 56 11.15 -4.05 -7.67
N ARG A 57 10.71 -4.84 -6.69
CA ARG A 57 10.56 -6.30 -6.79
C ARG A 57 9.38 -6.88 -6.01
N LEU A 58 8.56 -6.05 -5.36
CA LEU A 58 7.41 -6.53 -4.58
C LEU A 58 6.12 -6.12 -5.28
N THR A 59 5.32 -7.13 -5.60
CA THR A 59 3.95 -6.92 -6.04
C THR A 59 3.13 -6.68 -4.80
N ILE A 60 2.43 -5.54 -4.74
CA ILE A 60 1.60 -5.19 -3.59
C ILE A 60 0.15 -5.15 -4.04
N ARG A 61 -0.70 -5.84 -3.28
CA ARG A 61 -2.15 -5.90 -3.50
C ARG A 61 -2.86 -5.39 -2.26
N ILE A 62 -3.87 -4.55 -2.46
CA ILE A 62 -4.76 -4.06 -1.40
C ILE A 62 -6.13 -4.67 -1.67
N ASN A 63 -6.57 -5.56 -0.78
CA ASN A 63 -7.84 -6.27 -0.87
C ASN A 63 -9.00 -5.43 -0.28
N ASN A 64 -10.24 -5.84 -0.57
CA ASN A 64 -11.45 -5.13 -0.14
C ASN A 64 -11.73 -5.22 1.36
N ASP A 65 -11.16 -6.21 2.04
CA ASP A 65 -11.14 -6.34 3.49
C ASP A 65 -10.06 -5.45 4.15
N ASN A 66 -9.37 -4.60 3.38
CA ASN A 66 -8.23 -3.79 3.79
C ASN A 66 -6.99 -4.61 4.19
N THR A 67 -6.88 -5.85 3.71
CA THR A 67 -5.63 -6.60 3.79
C THR A 67 -4.66 -6.11 2.72
N VAL A 68 -3.43 -5.78 3.12
CA VAL A 68 -2.31 -5.50 2.22
C VAL A 68 -1.45 -6.75 2.13
N GLU A 69 -1.30 -7.30 0.93
CA GLU A 69 -0.51 -8.49 0.64
C GLU A 69 0.70 -8.13 -0.23
N TRP A 70 1.81 -8.83 -0.03
CA TRP A 70 3.01 -8.66 -0.85
C TRP A 70 3.71 -9.98 -1.18
N PHE A 71 4.18 -10.09 -2.42
CA PHE A 71 4.88 -11.25 -2.98
C PHE A 71 5.82 -10.90 -4.13
#